data_AF-A0A7S4IDP5-F1
#
_entry.id   AF-A0A7S4IDP5-F1
#
_cell.length_a   1.000
_cell.length_b   1.000
_cell.length_c   1.000
_cell.angle_alpha   90.00
_cell.angle_beta   90.00
_cell.angle_gamma   90.00
#
_symmetry.space_group_name_H-M   'P 1'
#
loop_
_entity.id
_entity.type
_entity.pdbx_description
1 polymer ?
#
loop_
_entity_poly.entity_id
_entity_poly.type
_entity_poly.pdbx_seq_one_letter_code
_entity_poly.pdbx_strand_id
1 'polypeptide(L)'
;PTLTTRPSMLPSSSMLPSSSPSMLPSSSPTSTSSTINAKSAVLKAHICSALNSTCIDLSTEGTPQSKALEWVVSNSNYESYAVWRRVQRYTLAAVAFSLEGWGSNGIVDWKDGGEDECSWIWDEIKCNSSGRLTQIGFNIRLVARGKVPVDVALLSDSLEKLYFSSKDFSGSIPT
;
A
#
# COMPACT_ATOMS: atom_id res chain seq x y z
N PRO A 1 -20.31 50.69 30.12
CA PRO A 1 -19.46 51.03 31.29
C PRO A 1 -19.96 50.29 32.53
N THR A 2 -19.37 49.17 32.95
CA THR A 2 -18.12 49.13 33.73
C THR A 2 -17.45 47.75 33.65
N LEU A 3 -16.14 47.74 33.45
CA LEU A 3 -15.18 46.63 33.61
C LEU A 3 -14.92 46.33 35.10
N THR A 4 -14.10 45.28 35.38
CA THR A 4 -13.25 45.07 36.60
C THR A 4 -13.79 43.94 37.51
N THR A 5 -13.10 42.88 37.96
CA THR A 5 -11.70 42.40 37.87
C THR A 5 -11.60 40.96 38.39
N ARG A 6 -10.57 40.25 37.91
CA ARG A 6 -10.01 38.97 38.38
C ARG A 6 -9.24 39.09 39.71
N PRO A 7 -9.20 38.01 40.52
CA PRO A 7 -7.97 37.54 41.18
C PRO A 7 -7.82 36.00 40.98
N SER A 8 -6.73 35.39 40.50
CA SER A 8 -5.31 35.34 40.89
C SER A 8 -5.04 34.75 42.28
N MET A 9 -4.73 33.44 42.33
CA MET A 9 -3.90 32.80 43.37
C MET A 9 -3.02 31.69 42.76
N LEU A 10 -1.72 31.76 43.12
CA LEU A 10 -0.62 30.81 42.99
C LEU A 10 -0.09 30.59 44.44
N PRO A 11 0.96 29.79 44.68
CA PRO A 11 1.16 28.35 44.43
C PRO A 11 1.41 27.61 45.77
N SER A 12 1.51 26.28 45.78
CA SER A 12 2.16 25.59 46.91
C SER A 12 2.95 24.37 46.45
N SER A 13 4.15 24.26 47.01
CA SER A 13 5.29 23.46 46.55
C SER A 13 5.42 22.12 47.29
N SER A 14 6.27 21.26 46.72
CA SER A 14 7.07 20.21 47.37
C SER A 14 6.48 18.79 47.36
N MET A 15 7.08 17.92 46.55
CA MET A 15 7.85 16.76 47.06
C MET A 15 8.94 16.34 46.05
N LEU A 16 10.09 15.95 46.60
CA LEU A 16 11.38 15.62 45.98
C LEU A 16 11.43 14.18 45.39
N PRO A 17 12.46 13.86 44.58
CA PRO A 17 12.51 12.71 43.67
C PRO A 17 13.18 11.48 44.29
N SER A 18 12.82 10.27 43.83
CA SER A 18 13.74 9.13 43.70
C SER A 18 13.02 7.92 43.09
N SER A 19 13.47 7.49 41.91
CA SER A 19 13.73 6.07 41.63
C SER A 19 14.51 5.97 40.31
N SER A 20 15.64 5.29 40.36
CA SER A 20 16.57 5.03 39.27
C SER A 20 15.87 4.57 37.98
N PRO A 21 16.34 5.01 36.80
CA PRO A 21 16.01 4.32 35.56
C PRO A 21 16.70 2.94 35.58
N SER A 22 15.89 1.90 35.71
CA SER A 22 16.33 0.52 35.50
C SER A 22 16.74 0.38 34.03
N MET A 23 18.01 0.04 33.78
CA MET A 23 18.48 -0.32 32.45
C MET A 23 17.79 -1.62 32.02
N LEU A 24 16.67 -1.49 31.31
CA LEU A 24 16.09 -2.58 30.56
C LEU A 24 17.03 -2.91 29.39
N PRO A 25 17.29 -4.21 29.11
CA PRO A 25 18.06 -4.61 27.96
C PRO A 25 17.33 -4.14 26.69
N SER A 26 18.02 -3.32 25.89
CA SER A 26 17.59 -2.98 24.54
C SER A 26 17.64 -4.24 23.68
N SER A 27 16.52 -4.95 23.61
CA SER A 27 16.28 -5.91 22.54
C SER A 27 16.13 -5.12 21.25
N SER A 28 17.24 -4.95 20.52
CA SER A 28 17.23 -4.37 19.18
C SER A 28 16.20 -5.10 18.30
N PRO A 29 15.33 -4.39 17.57
CA PRO A 29 14.39 -5.00 16.64
C PRO A 29 15.13 -5.42 15.36
N THR A 30 15.88 -6.53 15.42
CA THR A 30 16.68 -7.01 14.27
C THR A 30 15.89 -8.01 13.38
N SER A 31 14.72 -8.46 13.81
CA SER A 31 13.97 -9.52 13.11
C SER A 31 13.03 -9.02 12.01
N THR A 32 12.63 -7.75 12.04
CA THR A 32 11.62 -7.23 11.10
C THR A 32 12.19 -6.97 9.71
N SER A 33 13.39 -6.37 9.64
CA SER A 33 14.04 -6.04 8.36
C SER A 33 14.50 -7.28 7.60
N SER A 34 15.07 -8.28 8.28
CA SER A 34 15.50 -9.54 7.66
C SER A 34 14.32 -10.36 7.12
N THR A 35 13.20 -10.40 7.85
CA THR A 35 11.97 -11.08 7.41
C THR A 35 11.33 -10.38 6.21
N ILE A 36 11.27 -9.04 6.20
CA ILE A 36 10.78 -8.27 5.06
C ILE A 36 11.65 -8.54 3.82
N ASN A 37 12.97 -8.57 3.97
CA ASN A 37 13.87 -8.86 2.85
C ASN A 37 13.64 -10.26 2.26
N ALA A 38 13.41 -11.27 3.09
CA ALA A 38 13.10 -12.63 2.62
C ALA A 38 11.75 -12.70 1.89
N LYS A 39 10.70 -12.07 2.45
CA LYS A 39 9.37 -11.98 1.81
C LYS A 39 9.45 -11.30 0.44
N SER A 40 10.16 -10.18 0.37
CA SER A 40 10.40 -9.42 -0.86
C SER A 40 11.12 -10.26 -1.91
N ALA A 41 12.14 -11.04 -1.53
CA ALA A 41 12.88 -11.87 -2.46
C ALA A 41 11.99 -12.92 -3.13
N VAL A 42 11.11 -13.58 -2.38
CA VAL A 42 10.20 -14.62 -2.90
C VAL A 42 9.18 -14.02 -3.87
N LEU A 43 8.47 -12.95 -3.46
CA LEU A 43 7.46 -12.33 -4.33
C LEU A 43 8.09 -11.72 -5.58
N LYS A 44 9.26 -11.08 -5.44
CA LYS A 44 10.03 -10.55 -6.56
C LYS A 44 10.38 -11.64 -7.57
N ALA A 45 10.87 -12.80 -7.11
CA ALA A 45 11.17 -13.92 -8.01
C ALA A 45 9.95 -14.37 -8.82
N HIS A 46 8.77 -14.46 -8.20
CA HIS A 46 7.52 -14.78 -8.89
C HIS A 46 7.16 -13.73 -9.95
N ILE A 47 7.19 -12.44 -9.60
CA ILE A 47 6.88 -11.35 -10.53
C ILE A 47 7.83 -11.36 -11.72
N CYS A 48 9.14 -11.52 -11.48
CA CYS A 48 10.16 -11.56 -12.52
C CYS A 48 9.98 -12.73 -13.48
N SER A 49 9.61 -13.90 -12.96
CA SER A 49 9.37 -15.08 -13.78
C SER A 49 8.14 -14.92 -14.69
N ALA A 50 7.17 -14.11 -14.29
CA ALA A 50 5.91 -13.94 -15.01
C ALA A 50 5.98 -12.84 -16.09
N LEU A 51 6.68 -11.73 -15.85
CA LEU A 51 6.68 -10.58 -16.76
C LEU A 51 7.72 -10.66 -17.89
N ASN A 52 8.64 -11.63 -17.87
CA ASN A 52 9.74 -11.77 -18.85
C ASN A 52 10.53 -10.46 -19.10
N SER A 53 10.46 -9.50 -18.17
CA SER A 53 11.04 -8.17 -18.27
C SER A 53 12.08 -7.96 -17.17
N THR A 54 12.89 -6.92 -17.31
CA THR A 54 13.91 -6.59 -16.33
C THR A 54 13.27 -6.08 -15.04
N CYS A 55 13.38 -6.85 -13.95
CA CYS A 55 12.98 -6.48 -12.59
C CYS A 55 13.83 -5.38 -11.92
N ILE A 56 14.41 -4.51 -12.74
CA ILE A 56 15.21 -3.38 -12.27
C ILE A 56 14.31 -2.47 -11.45
N ASP A 57 13.09 -2.17 -11.93
CA ASP A 57 12.16 -1.27 -11.25
C ASP A 57 11.72 -1.76 -9.86
N LEU A 58 11.67 -3.07 -9.62
CA LEU A 58 11.41 -3.68 -8.31
C LEU A 58 12.56 -3.46 -7.31
N SER A 59 13.76 -3.16 -7.79
CA SER A 59 14.97 -2.94 -6.99
C SER A 59 15.31 -1.46 -6.82
N THR A 60 14.80 -0.62 -7.70
CA THR A 60 15.03 0.82 -7.69
C THR A 60 14.11 1.49 -6.69
N GLU A 61 14.66 2.02 -5.61
CA GLU A 61 13.90 2.73 -4.59
C GLU A 61 13.10 3.90 -5.18
N GLY A 62 11.86 4.06 -4.71
CA GLY A 62 11.00 5.19 -5.07
C GLY A 62 10.13 4.97 -6.31
N THR A 63 10.40 3.93 -7.11
CA THR A 63 9.53 3.52 -8.22
C THR A 63 8.16 3.04 -7.72
N PRO A 64 7.12 3.06 -8.56
CA PRO A 64 5.83 2.46 -8.21
C PRO A 64 5.94 0.98 -7.83
N GLN A 65 6.76 0.21 -8.53
CA GLN A 65 6.98 -1.22 -8.30
C GLN A 65 7.65 -1.50 -6.96
N SER A 66 8.71 -0.76 -6.61
CA SER A 66 9.37 -0.93 -5.30
C SER A 66 8.45 -0.59 -4.14
N LYS A 67 7.69 0.52 -4.25
CA LYS A 67 6.67 0.91 -3.26
C LYS A 67 5.55 -0.11 -3.13
N ALA A 68 5.08 -0.66 -4.24
CA ALA A 68 4.08 -1.72 -4.24
C ALA A 68 4.57 -2.99 -3.57
N LEU A 69 5.81 -3.40 -3.88
CA LEU A 69 6.44 -4.57 -3.26
C LEU A 69 6.55 -4.38 -1.75
N GLU A 70 7.10 -3.25 -1.30
CA GLU A 70 7.24 -2.90 0.11
C GLU A 70 5.89 -2.91 0.83
N TRP A 71 4.86 -2.32 0.21
CA TRP A 71 3.52 -2.28 0.77
C TRP A 71 2.92 -3.68 0.96
N VAL A 72 3.03 -4.57 -0.04
CA VAL A 72 2.47 -5.93 0.05
C VAL A 72 3.18 -6.76 1.13
N VAL A 73 4.51 -6.73 1.18
CA VAL A 73 5.28 -7.59 2.12
C VAL A 73 5.19 -7.12 3.57
N SER A 74 4.87 -5.83 3.77
CA SER A 74 4.67 -5.23 5.09
C SER A 74 3.30 -5.55 5.70
N ASN A 75 2.39 -6.13 4.91
CA ASN A 75 1.08 -6.54 5.40
C ASN A 75 1.21 -7.70 6.42
N SER A 76 0.51 -7.58 7.56
CA SER A 76 0.50 -8.58 8.63
C SER A 76 -0.03 -9.94 8.18
N ASN A 77 -0.96 -9.95 7.23
CA ASN A 77 -1.57 -11.13 6.63
C ASN A 77 -0.81 -11.65 5.40
N TYR A 78 0.35 -11.08 5.06
CA TYR A 78 1.12 -11.49 3.86
C TYR A 78 1.30 -13.02 3.76
N GLU A 79 1.62 -13.68 4.88
CA GLU A 79 1.87 -15.11 4.88
C GLU A 79 0.61 -15.97 4.76
N SER A 80 -0.56 -15.47 5.18
CA SER A 80 -1.82 -16.20 5.05
C SER A 80 -2.38 -16.13 3.62
N TYR A 81 -1.92 -15.18 2.81
CA TYR A 81 -2.33 -15.07 1.42
C TYR A 81 -1.71 -16.15 0.55
N ALA A 82 -2.52 -16.73 -0.33
CA ALA A 82 -2.03 -17.53 -1.44
C ALA A 82 -1.16 -16.67 -2.39
N VAL A 83 -0.21 -17.30 -3.08
CA VAL A 83 0.74 -16.59 -3.97
C VAL A 83 0.03 -15.74 -5.02
N TRP A 84 -1.00 -16.28 -5.67
CA TRP A 84 -1.79 -15.53 -6.67
C TRP A 84 -2.40 -14.25 -6.09
N ARG A 85 -2.79 -14.27 -4.82
CA ARG A 85 -3.36 -13.11 -4.14
C ARG A 85 -2.30 -12.07 -3.79
N ARG A 86 -1.10 -12.51 -3.41
CA ARG A 86 0.05 -11.62 -3.18
C ARG A 86 0.41 -10.87 -4.47
N VAL A 87 0.43 -11.58 -5.60
CA VAL A 87 0.63 -11.01 -6.94
C VAL A 87 -0.50 -10.03 -7.29
N GLN A 88 -1.75 -10.42 -7.05
CA GLN A 88 -2.92 -9.57 -7.29
C GLN A 88 -2.85 -8.23 -6.53
N ARG A 89 -2.58 -8.28 -5.22
CA ARG A 89 -2.44 -7.10 -4.37
C ARG A 89 -1.23 -6.25 -4.79
N TYR A 90 -0.13 -6.89 -5.19
CA TYR A 90 1.04 -6.20 -5.73
C TYR A 90 0.67 -5.42 -7.01
N THR A 91 -0.02 -6.06 -7.95
CA THR A 91 -0.43 -5.40 -9.20
C THR A 91 -1.31 -4.19 -8.91
N LEU A 92 -2.31 -4.32 -8.04
CA LEU A 92 -3.17 -3.18 -7.67
C LEU A 92 -2.37 -2.04 -7.03
N ALA A 93 -1.44 -2.37 -6.12
CA ALA A 93 -0.57 -1.37 -5.50
C ALA A 93 0.39 -0.71 -6.51
N ALA A 94 0.93 -1.47 -7.46
CA ALA A 94 1.81 -0.93 -8.51
C ALA A 94 1.06 0.08 -9.39
N VAL A 95 -0.19 -0.24 -9.75
CA VAL A 95 -1.06 0.72 -10.45
C VAL A 95 -1.34 1.92 -9.53
N ALA A 96 -1.59 1.71 -8.24
CA ALA A 96 -1.86 2.77 -7.25
C ALA A 96 -0.74 3.78 -7.14
N PHE A 97 0.50 3.30 -7.06
CA PHE A 97 1.68 4.15 -7.02
C PHE A 97 2.07 4.73 -8.38
N SER A 98 1.60 4.15 -9.49
CA SER A 98 1.86 4.65 -10.85
C SER A 98 0.93 5.79 -11.27
N LEU A 99 -0.20 5.95 -10.57
CA LEU A 99 -1.21 6.95 -10.88
C LEU A 99 -1.22 8.05 -9.80
N GLU A 100 -0.77 9.24 -10.19
CA GLU A 100 -0.87 10.44 -9.37
C GLU A 100 -2.34 10.75 -9.06
N GLY A 101 -2.61 11.14 -7.81
CA GLY A 101 -3.96 11.48 -7.34
C GLY A 101 -4.82 10.28 -6.89
N TRP A 102 -4.40 9.04 -7.16
CA TRP A 102 -5.16 7.86 -6.76
C TRP A 102 -5.06 7.57 -5.24
N GLY A 103 -3.90 7.83 -4.64
CA GLY A 103 -3.64 7.58 -3.22
C GLY A 103 -3.94 8.73 -2.24
N SER A 104 -4.19 9.96 -2.73
CA SER A 104 -4.28 11.17 -1.89
C SER A 104 -5.70 11.55 -1.43
N ASN A 105 -6.75 11.05 -2.09
CA ASN A 105 -8.12 11.55 -1.92
C ASN A 105 -9.09 10.60 -1.22
N GLY A 106 -8.61 9.65 -0.41
CA GLY A 106 -9.50 8.92 0.50
C GLY A 106 -9.81 7.47 0.14
N ILE A 107 -8.99 6.81 -0.67
CA ILE A 107 -8.94 5.34 -0.66
C ILE A 107 -8.07 4.93 0.53
N VAL A 108 -8.60 5.06 1.74
CA VAL A 108 -7.84 4.84 2.98
C VAL A 108 -7.84 3.36 3.40
N ASP A 109 -8.75 2.52 2.91
CA ASP A 109 -8.89 1.15 3.45
C ASP A 109 -7.99 0.06 2.87
N TRP A 110 -7.33 0.28 1.74
CA TRP A 110 -6.36 -0.72 1.26
C TRP A 110 -5.19 -0.86 2.26
N LYS A 111 -4.78 0.24 2.91
CA LYS A 111 -3.60 0.29 3.77
C LYS A 111 -3.71 -0.53 5.05
N ASP A 112 -4.91 -0.71 5.58
CA ASP A 112 -5.10 -1.49 6.81
C ASP A 112 -4.95 -3.00 6.58
N GLY A 113 -4.90 -3.44 5.31
CA GLY A 113 -4.45 -4.77 4.94
C GLY A 113 -5.32 -5.93 5.44
N GLY A 114 -6.36 -5.66 6.22
CA GLY A 114 -7.25 -6.66 6.81
C GLY A 114 -8.31 -7.17 5.84
N GLU A 115 -8.73 -6.32 4.89
CA GLU A 115 -9.78 -6.68 3.93
C GLU A 115 -9.24 -7.27 2.62
N ASP A 116 -10.12 -8.04 1.99
CA ASP A 116 -9.96 -8.61 0.67
C ASP A 116 -10.00 -7.51 -0.39
N GLU A 117 -9.11 -7.56 -1.37
CA GLU A 117 -9.06 -6.54 -2.43
C GLU A 117 -10.34 -6.42 -3.27
N CYS A 118 -11.20 -7.42 -3.20
CA CYS A 118 -12.51 -7.44 -3.83
C CYS A 118 -13.58 -6.65 -3.06
N SER A 119 -13.37 -6.37 -1.77
CA SER A 119 -14.25 -5.51 -0.95
C SER A 119 -13.77 -4.07 -0.89
N TRP A 120 -12.58 -3.77 -1.40
CA TRP A 120 -12.09 -2.40 -1.45
C TRP A 120 -13.12 -1.51 -2.14
N ILE A 121 -13.36 -0.33 -1.55
CA ILE A 121 -14.37 0.65 -2.01
C ILE A 121 -13.89 1.32 -3.31
N TRP A 122 -13.63 0.52 -4.33
CA TRP A 122 -13.32 0.92 -5.68
C TRP A 122 -14.52 0.42 -6.47
N ASP A 123 -15.45 1.31 -6.81
CA ASP A 123 -16.72 0.96 -7.47
C ASP A 123 -16.54 0.09 -8.73
N GLU A 124 -15.34 0.15 -9.30
CA GLU A 124 -14.94 -0.47 -10.55
C GLU A 124 -13.97 -1.66 -10.40
N ILE A 125 -13.62 -2.08 -9.18
CA ILE A 125 -13.02 -3.41 -8.98
C ILE A 125 -14.14 -4.44 -8.97
N LYS A 126 -13.95 -5.51 -9.75
CA LYS A 126 -14.76 -6.73 -9.65
C LYS A 126 -13.86 -7.94 -9.57
N CYS A 127 -14.30 -8.91 -8.77
CA CYS A 127 -13.70 -10.22 -8.69
C CYS A 127 -14.71 -11.30 -9.10
N ASN A 128 -14.21 -12.44 -9.55
CA ASN A 128 -15.02 -13.64 -9.70
C ASN A 128 -15.26 -14.32 -8.34
N SER A 129 -16.01 -15.43 -8.35
CA SER A 129 -16.35 -16.22 -7.15
C SER A 129 -15.13 -16.81 -6.42
N SER A 130 -13.97 -16.87 -7.06
CA SER A 130 -12.70 -17.32 -6.45
C SER A 130 -11.88 -16.18 -5.86
N GLY A 131 -12.39 -14.94 -5.87
CA GLY A 131 -11.68 -13.76 -5.39
C GLY A 131 -10.59 -13.26 -6.35
N ARG A 132 -10.55 -13.73 -7.59
CA ARG A 132 -9.62 -13.22 -8.61
C ARG A 132 -10.20 -12.02 -9.32
N LEU A 133 -9.37 -10.99 -9.53
CA LEU A 133 -9.76 -9.79 -10.25
C LEU A 133 -10.16 -10.13 -11.69
N THR A 134 -11.35 -9.70 -12.08
CA THR A 134 -11.86 -9.76 -13.45
C THR A 134 -12.03 -8.37 -14.04
N GLN A 135 -12.13 -7.34 -13.22
CA GLN A 135 -12.24 -5.96 -13.66
C GLN A 135 -11.41 -5.02 -12.79
N ILE A 136 -10.69 -4.13 -13.46
CA ILE A 136 -10.10 -2.94 -12.85
C ILE A 136 -10.65 -1.73 -13.62
N GLY A 137 -11.19 -0.75 -12.92
CA GLY A 137 -11.57 0.51 -13.55
C GLY A 137 -11.28 1.73 -12.69
N PHE A 138 -11.20 2.87 -13.36
CA PHE A 138 -10.88 4.16 -12.76
C PHE A 138 -12.06 5.09 -12.98
N ASN A 139 -12.74 5.43 -11.88
CA ASN A 139 -13.89 6.31 -11.91
C ASN A 139 -13.48 7.74 -12.30
N ILE A 140 -14.25 8.36 -13.19
CA ILE A 140 -14.11 9.75 -13.69
C ILE A 140 -13.96 10.82 -12.60
N ARG A 141 -14.41 10.55 -11.37
CA ARG A 141 -14.33 11.50 -10.26
C ARG A 141 -12.91 11.68 -9.74
N LEU A 142 -12.00 10.75 -10.06
CA LEU A 142 -10.59 10.86 -9.74
C LEU A 142 -9.84 11.30 -11.00
N VAL A 143 -9.20 12.48 -10.94
CA VAL A 143 -8.24 12.91 -11.95
C VAL A 143 -6.96 12.10 -11.72
N ALA A 144 -6.97 10.84 -12.16
CA ALA A 144 -5.79 10.01 -12.18
C ALA A 144 -4.93 10.39 -13.40
N ARG A 145 -3.65 10.68 -13.15
CA ARG A 145 -2.64 10.94 -14.19
C ARG A 145 -1.51 9.93 -14.05
N GLY A 146 -0.97 9.47 -15.17
CA GLY A 146 0.16 8.56 -15.16
C GLY A 146 0.09 7.52 -16.27
N LYS A 147 0.84 6.44 -16.09
CA LYS A 147 0.88 5.32 -17.03
C LYS A 147 0.42 4.06 -16.32
N VAL A 148 -0.30 3.23 -17.07
CA VAL A 148 -0.65 1.88 -16.63
C VAL A 148 0.64 1.06 -16.60
N PRO A 149 1.02 0.49 -15.45
CA PRO A 149 2.24 -0.29 -15.38
C PRO A 149 2.11 -1.62 -16.14
N VAL A 150 3.25 -2.14 -16.61
CA VAL A 150 3.33 -3.46 -17.27
C VAL A 150 2.86 -4.58 -16.33
N ASP A 151 2.94 -4.36 -15.03
CA ASP A 151 2.52 -5.25 -13.95
C ASP A 151 1.04 -5.70 -14.04
N VAL A 152 0.19 -4.99 -14.80
CA VAL A 152 -1.18 -5.43 -15.10
C VAL A 152 -1.22 -6.75 -15.86
N ALA A 153 -0.19 -7.08 -16.66
CA ALA A 153 -0.07 -8.37 -17.34
C ALA A 153 0.05 -9.57 -16.39
N LEU A 154 0.42 -9.35 -15.12
CA LEU A 154 0.43 -10.40 -14.09
C LEU A 154 -0.96 -10.98 -13.82
N LEU A 155 -2.02 -10.29 -14.25
CA LEU A 155 -3.41 -10.72 -14.12
C LEU A 155 -3.98 -11.26 -15.43
N SER A 156 -3.14 -11.57 -16.42
CA SER A 156 -3.56 -12.02 -17.75
C SER A 156 -4.42 -13.29 -17.73
N ASP A 157 -4.37 -14.09 -16.66
CA ASP A 157 -5.15 -15.31 -16.50
C ASP A 157 -6.57 -15.07 -15.93
N SER A 158 -6.87 -13.88 -15.41
CA SER A 158 -8.18 -13.58 -14.81
C SER A 158 -8.79 -12.24 -15.18
N LEU A 159 -7.99 -11.24 -15.54
CA LEU A 159 -8.46 -9.90 -15.84
C LEU A 159 -9.13 -9.86 -17.21
N GLU A 160 -10.42 -9.56 -17.23
CA GLU A 160 -11.24 -9.49 -18.44
C GLU A 160 -11.40 -8.05 -18.92
N LYS A 161 -11.42 -7.10 -17.97
CA LYS A 161 -11.84 -5.72 -18.22
C LYS A 161 -10.90 -4.73 -17.54
N LEU A 162 -10.45 -3.76 -18.32
CA LEU A 162 -9.61 -2.66 -17.86
C LEU A 162 -10.19 -1.34 -18.39
N TYR A 163 -10.78 -0.53 -17.51
CA TYR A 163 -11.51 0.68 -17.90
C TYR A 163 -10.84 1.95 -17.40
N PHE A 164 -10.37 2.78 -18.32
CA PHE A 164 -9.81 4.09 -18.03
C PHE A 164 -10.78 5.17 -18.50
N SER A 165 -11.36 5.93 -17.57
CA SER A 165 -12.37 6.93 -17.92
C SER A 165 -11.81 8.36 -18.07
N SER A 166 -10.49 8.55 -17.90
CA SER A 166 -9.83 9.84 -18.15
C SER A 166 -9.23 9.89 -19.55
N LYS A 167 -9.23 11.08 -20.16
CA LYS A 167 -8.54 11.36 -21.44
C LYS A 167 -7.01 11.44 -21.29
N ASP A 168 -6.50 11.37 -20.07
CA ASP A 168 -5.09 11.58 -19.74
C ASP A 168 -4.28 10.28 -19.63
N PHE A 169 -4.86 9.11 -19.93
CA PHE A 169 -4.13 7.84 -19.96
C PHE A 169 -3.42 7.64 -21.30
N SER A 170 -2.15 7.24 -21.25
CA SER A 170 -1.35 6.89 -22.44
C SER A 170 -0.61 5.58 -22.22
N GLY A 171 -0.43 4.79 -23.29
CA GLY A 171 0.26 3.50 -23.26
C GLY A 171 -0.44 2.41 -24.06
N SER A 172 0.20 1.26 -24.17
CA SER A 172 -0.36 0.05 -24.77
C SER A 172 -0.78 -0.91 -23.66
N ILE A 173 -1.84 -1.69 -23.89
CA ILE A 173 -2.18 -2.80 -22.99
C ILE A 173 -1.01 -3.80 -23.04
N PRO A 174 -0.34 -4.08 -21.90
CA PRO A 174 0.73 -5.05 -21.86
C PRO A 174 0.19 -6.44 -22.21
N THR A 175 0.82 -7.10 -23.19
CA THR A 175 0.54 -8.49 -23.62
C THR A 175 1.63 -9.43 -23.16
#